data_AF-I9KJF8-F1
#
_entry.id   AF-I9KJF8-F1
#
_cell.length_a   1.000
_cell.length_b   1.000
_cell.length_c   1.000
_cell.angle_alpha   90.00
_cell.angle_beta   90.00
_cell.angle_gamma   90.00
#
_symmetry.space_group_name_H-M   'P 1'
#
loop_
_entity.id
_entity.type
_entity.pdbx_description
1 polymer ?
#
loop_
_entity_poly.entity_id
_entity_poly.type
_entity_poly.pdbx_seq_one_letter_code
_entity_poly.pdbx_strand_id
1 'polypeptide(L)'
;MPTATIHHFFPGDDEPGSDDLPAASRKLAAQAVKADDENLAVRLAVTAYGLAPTPQARAALLDVGWSLTELAKISGHTNTVYGVAFSPDGKTLATTSKDNFVRLWDVADPHHPHLLFEQPSHDSTAALLVAFGPDGKTLATTSYDRIAWLWDLDPANLARRACTTPTNRITPDEWRHYLRNVPYRAPC
;
A
#
# COMPACT_ATOMS: atom_id res chain seq x y z
N MET A 1 6.99 -10.95 81.29
CA MET A 1 7.95 -11.22 80.19
C MET A 1 7.27 -10.81 78.89
N PRO A 2 7.97 -10.11 77.98
CA PRO A 2 7.37 -9.49 76.80
C PRO A 2 7.27 -10.51 75.65
N THR A 3 6.30 -10.35 74.77
CA THR A 3 6.38 -10.93 73.42
C THR A 3 5.89 -9.87 72.45
N ALA A 4 6.86 -9.13 71.91
CA ALA A 4 6.66 -8.19 70.83
C ALA A 4 6.33 -8.97 69.55
N THR A 5 5.20 -8.66 68.93
CA THR A 5 4.89 -9.14 67.56
C THR A 5 5.52 -8.15 66.59
N ILE A 6 6.45 -8.63 65.78
CA ILE A 6 7.14 -7.85 64.76
C ILE A 6 6.22 -7.68 63.56
N HIS A 7 5.88 -6.42 63.25
CA HIS A 7 5.27 -6.05 61.99
C HIS A 7 6.30 -6.21 60.86
N HIS A 8 6.12 -7.19 59.98
CA HIS A 8 6.81 -7.18 58.69
C HIS A 8 6.05 -6.27 57.73
N PHE A 9 6.52 -5.02 57.66
CA PHE A 9 6.24 -4.08 56.59
C PHE A 9 7.12 -4.46 55.40
N PHE A 10 6.51 -4.95 54.31
CA PHE A 10 7.18 -5.07 53.01
C PHE A 10 6.88 -3.79 52.22
N PRO A 11 7.86 -2.91 51.97
CA PRO A 11 7.67 -1.80 51.06
C PRO A 11 8.04 -2.22 49.63
N GLY A 12 7.19 -1.84 48.69
CA GLY A 12 7.56 -1.54 47.31
C GLY A 12 7.70 -2.75 46.40
N ASP A 13 6.62 -3.03 45.68
CA ASP A 13 6.64 -3.18 44.22
C ASP A 13 5.26 -2.72 43.75
N ASP A 14 5.01 -1.41 43.82
CA ASP A 14 3.94 -0.79 43.04
C ASP A 14 4.37 -0.93 41.57
N GLU A 15 4.03 -2.06 40.93
CA GLU A 15 3.96 -2.08 39.47
C GLU A 15 3.10 -0.89 39.07
N PRO A 16 3.61 0.05 38.25
CA PRO A 16 2.82 1.19 37.82
C PRO A 16 1.56 0.62 37.16
N GLY A 17 0.42 0.85 37.82
CA GLY A 17 -0.86 0.32 37.39
C GLY A 17 -1.09 0.67 35.92
N SER A 18 -1.75 -0.23 35.20
CA SER A 18 -2.08 -0.10 33.77
C SER A 18 -2.63 1.28 33.35
N ASP A 19 -3.17 2.04 34.30
CA ASP A 19 -3.71 3.39 34.14
C ASP A 19 -2.65 4.47 33.81
N ASP A 20 -1.36 4.22 34.03
CA ASP A 20 -0.28 5.21 33.76
C ASP A 20 0.41 5.00 32.40
N LEU A 21 0.17 3.87 31.73
CA LEU A 21 0.81 3.55 30.43
C LEU A 21 0.54 4.61 29.34
N PRO A 22 -0.68 5.18 29.18
CA PRO A 22 -0.91 6.25 28.22
C PRO A 22 -0.18 7.55 28.56
N ALA A 23 0.02 7.87 29.83
CA ALA A 23 0.75 9.08 30.24
C ALA A 23 2.26 8.91 30.04
N ALA A 24 2.81 7.75 30.42
CA ALA A 24 4.18 7.36 30.13
C ALA A 24 4.48 7.36 28.61
N SER A 25 3.55 6.81 27.81
CA SER A 25 3.60 6.84 26.34
C SER A 25 3.73 8.27 25.80
N ARG A 26 2.84 9.19 26.22
CA ARG A 26 2.91 10.60 25.79
C ARG A 26 4.22 11.28 26.19
N LYS A 27 4.73 10.99 27.39
CA LYS A 27 6.00 11.55 27.89
C LYS A 27 7.18 11.07 27.05
N LEU A 28 7.26 9.77 26.75
CA LEU A 28 8.31 9.21 25.89
C LEU A 28 8.23 9.73 24.46
N ALA A 29 7.02 9.84 23.89
CA ALA A 29 6.82 10.44 22.57
C ALA A 29 7.35 11.88 22.49
N ALA A 30 7.11 12.68 23.55
CA ALA A 30 7.63 14.05 23.63
C ALA A 30 9.17 14.12 23.79
N GLN A 31 9.80 13.08 24.34
CA GLN A 31 11.27 12.98 24.39
C GLN A 31 11.85 12.52 23.05
N ALA A 32 11.17 11.61 22.35
CA ALA A 32 11.59 11.11 21.04
C ALA A 32 11.78 12.26 20.03
N VAL A 33 10.83 13.18 19.94
CA VAL A 33 10.86 14.33 19.01
C VAL A 33 11.94 15.36 19.37
N LYS A 34 12.48 15.33 20.60
CA LYS A 34 13.52 16.26 21.07
C LYS A 34 14.92 15.65 21.05
N ALA A 35 15.05 14.37 20.72
CA ALA A 35 16.33 13.69 20.75
C ALA A 35 17.15 14.08 19.51
N ASP A 36 18.39 14.53 19.72
CA ASP A 36 19.32 14.85 18.63
C ASP A 36 19.87 13.58 17.94
N ASP A 37 19.85 12.44 18.64
CA ASP A 37 20.29 11.14 18.13
C ASP A 37 19.11 10.34 17.55
N GLU A 38 19.16 10.01 16.26
CA GLU A 38 18.10 9.30 15.53
C GLU A 38 17.79 7.92 16.14
N ASN A 39 18.81 7.15 16.54
CA ASN A 39 18.61 5.82 17.11
C ASN A 39 17.92 5.89 18.48
N LEU A 40 18.25 6.89 19.29
CA LEU A 40 17.54 7.18 20.54
C LEU A 40 16.11 7.64 20.25
N ALA A 41 15.90 8.56 19.32
CA ALA A 41 14.59 9.07 18.92
C ALA A 41 13.66 7.92 18.51
N VAL A 42 14.13 7.04 17.62
CA VAL A 42 13.39 5.85 17.16
C VAL A 42 13.08 4.90 18.31
N ARG A 43 14.06 4.56 19.16
CA ARG A 43 13.84 3.68 20.32
C ARG A 43 12.79 4.25 21.27
N LEU A 44 12.81 5.56 21.54
CA LEU A 44 11.85 6.22 22.40
C LEU A 44 10.44 6.23 21.76
N ALA A 45 10.32 6.51 20.46
CA ALA A 45 9.04 6.50 19.75
C ALA A 45 8.41 5.09 19.67
N VAL A 46 9.21 4.06 19.38
CA VAL A 46 8.76 2.66 19.38
C VAL A 46 8.32 2.23 20.78
N THR A 47 9.10 2.59 21.81
CA THR A 47 8.73 2.29 23.21
C THR A 47 7.43 3.00 23.59
N ALA A 48 7.29 4.28 23.26
CA ALA A 48 6.08 5.05 23.52
C ALA A 48 4.84 4.40 22.90
N TYR A 49 4.93 3.96 21.64
CA TYR A 49 3.84 3.30 20.93
C TYR A 49 3.51 1.92 21.52
N GLY A 50 4.54 1.16 21.91
CA GLY A 50 4.41 -0.14 22.56
C GLY A 50 3.75 -0.07 23.94
N LEU A 51 4.01 0.99 24.72
CA LEU A 51 3.32 1.24 26.01
C LEU A 51 1.83 1.56 25.80
N ALA A 52 1.53 2.48 24.87
CA ALA A 52 0.17 2.77 24.45
C ALA A 52 0.17 3.48 23.09
N PRO A 53 -0.69 3.12 22.13
CA PRO A 53 -0.72 3.69 20.78
C PRO A 53 -1.45 5.04 20.71
N THR A 54 -1.00 6.00 21.54
CA THR A 54 -1.54 7.36 21.64
C THR A 54 -1.28 8.16 20.34
N PRO A 55 -2.07 9.21 20.04
CA PRO A 55 -1.82 10.09 18.89
C PRO A 55 -0.40 10.69 18.88
N GLN A 56 0.15 11.01 20.06
CA GLN A 56 1.51 11.53 20.20
C GLN A 56 2.56 10.48 19.85
N ALA A 57 2.40 9.23 20.31
CA ALA A 57 3.32 8.15 19.97
C ALA A 57 3.28 7.82 18.47
N ARG A 58 2.08 7.86 17.85
CA ARG A 58 1.93 7.71 16.38
C ARG A 58 2.63 8.82 15.62
N ALA A 59 2.43 10.08 16.03
CA ALA A 59 3.09 11.22 15.41
C ALA A 59 4.61 11.13 15.56
N ALA A 60 5.10 10.78 16.76
CA ALA A 60 6.53 10.62 17.00
C ALA A 60 7.14 9.54 16.10
N LEU A 61 6.48 8.39 15.90
CA LEU A 61 6.97 7.35 14.98
C LEU A 61 7.08 7.83 13.53
N LEU A 62 6.10 8.62 13.06
CA LEU A 62 6.11 9.17 11.70
C LEU A 62 7.18 10.25 11.52
N ASP A 63 7.46 11.01 12.57
CA ASP A 63 8.43 12.12 12.56
C ASP A 63 9.88 11.62 12.63
N VAL A 64 10.18 10.74 13.59
CA VAL A 64 11.55 10.25 13.82
C VAL A 64 11.92 9.07 12.90
N GLY A 65 10.91 8.35 12.41
CA GLY A 65 11.08 7.12 11.65
C GLY A 65 10.91 7.33 10.15
N TRP A 66 11.16 8.51 9.61
CA TRP A 66 10.96 8.77 8.17
C TRP A 66 11.81 7.87 7.25
N SER A 67 12.93 7.31 7.75
CA SER A 67 13.68 6.26 7.03
C SER A 67 12.99 4.88 7.08
N LEU A 68 12.14 4.64 8.08
CA LEU A 68 11.34 3.44 8.28
C LEU A 68 9.97 3.50 7.56
N THR A 69 9.59 4.66 7.02
CA THR A 69 8.31 4.81 6.28
C THR A 69 8.44 4.45 4.80
N GLU A 70 9.65 4.22 4.29
CA GLU A 70 9.85 3.70 2.93
C GLU A 70 9.44 2.21 2.87
N LEU A 71 8.33 1.91 2.19
CA LEU A 71 7.83 0.55 2.03
C LEU A 71 8.54 -0.20 0.90
N ALA A 72 8.66 0.45 -0.27
CA ALA A 72 9.33 -0.07 -1.46
C ALA A 72 9.64 1.04 -2.47
N LYS A 73 10.67 0.81 -3.29
CA LYS A 73 10.99 1.61 -4.49
C LYS A 73 10.50 0.89 -5.75
N ILE A 74 9.44 1.40 -6.35
CA ILE A 74 8.88 0.81 -7.58
C ILE A 74 9.62 1.38 -8.79
N SER A 75 10.45 0.55 -9.41
CA SER A 75 11.23 0.89 -10.61
C SER A 75 10.62 0.27 -11.86
N GLY A 76 10.71 0.96 -12.99
CA GLY A 76 10.25 0.43 -14.29
C GLY A 76 9.96 1.51 -15.32
N HIS A 77 9.56 2.70 -14.88
CA HIS A 77 9.52 3.87 -15.75
C HIS A 77 10.94 4.27 -16.16
N THR A 78 11.11 4.62 -17.43
CA THR A 78 12.41 5.05 -17.99
C THR A 78 12.58 6.56 -18.01
N ASN A 79 11.58 7.30 -17.53
CA ASN A 79 11.55 8.75 -17.47
C ASN A 79 10.71 9.23 -16.28
N THR A 80 10.68 10.56 -16.06
CA THR A 80 9.98 11.20 -14.94
C THR A 80 8.54 10.71 -14.78
N VAL A 81 8.20 10.21 -13.60
CA VAL A 81 6.84 9.85 -13.20
C VAL A 81 6.11 11.14 -12.79
N TYR A 82 4.92 11.36 -13.34
CA TYR A 82 4.11 12.57 -13.09
C TYR A 82 2.86 12.27 -12.28
N GLY A 83 2.14 11.21 -12.64
CA GLY A 83 0.86 10.88 -12.05
C GLY A 83 0.94 9.59 -11.25
N VAL A 84 0.22 9.57 -10.13
CA VAL A 84 0.02 8.37 -9.31
C VAL A 84 -1.41 8.35 -8.78
N ALA A 85 -2.05 7.18 -8.80
CA ALA A 85 -3.35 6.97 -8.18
C ALA A 85 -3.46 5.56 -7.62
N PHE A 86 -3.96 5.44 -6.39
CA PHE A 86 -4.41 4.15 -5.87
C PHE A 86 -5.82 3.85 -6.37
N SER A 87 -6.05 2.57 -6.64
CA SER A 87 -7.40 2.01 -6.77
C SER A 87 -8.16 2.16 -5.44
N PRO A 88 -9.50 2.21 -5.47
CA PRO A 88 -10.32 2.36 -4.26
C PRO A 88 -10.14 1.25 -3.22
N ASP A 89 -9.75 0.04 -3.65
CA ASP A 89 -9.47 -1.09 -2.76
C ASP A 89 -8.04 -1.09 -2.20
N GLY A 90 -7.19 -0.16 -2.65
CA GLY A 90 -5.80 0.01 -2.22
C GLY A 90 -4.84 -1.05 -2.73
N LYS A 91 -5.27 -1.98 -3.60
CA LYS A 91 -4.45 -3.12 -4.04
C LYS A 91 -3.75 -2.89 -5.37
N THR A 92 -4.22 -1.94 -6.14
CA THR A 92 -3.60 -1.55 -7.41
C THR A 92 -3.14 -0.10 -7.37
N LEU A 93 -1.93 0.15 -7.85
CA LEU A 93 -1.37 1.49 -8.05
C LEU A 93 -1.24 1.74 -9.56
N ALA A 94 -1.73 2.88 -10.05
CA ALA A 94 -1.46 3.35 -11.40
C ALA A 94 -0.39 4.44 -11.37
N THR A 95 0.57 4.36 -12.28
CA THR A 95 1.60 5.40 -12.48
C THR A 95 1.67 5.82 -13.93
N THR A 96 1.91 7.11 -14.15
CA THR A 96 2.06 7.71 -15.49
C THR A 96 3.37 8.47 -15.60
N SER A 97 3.98 8.47 -16.77
CA SER A 97 5.31 9.03 -16.96
C SER A 97 5.49 9.70 -18.32
N LYS A 98 6.56 10.50 -18.39
CA LYS A 98 7.11 11.04 -19.64
C LYS A 98 7.62 9.97 -20.61
N ASP A 99 7.76 8.72 -20.18
CA ASP A 99 8.07 7.62 -21.09
C ASP A 99 6.90 7.21 -21.99
N ASN A 100 5.73 7.86 -21.84
CA ASN A 100 4.49 7.64 -22.58
C ASN A 100 3.79 6.32 -22.24
N PHE A 101 4.16 5.68 -21.13
CA PHE A 101 3.50 4.48 -20.64
C PHE A 101 2.68 4.77 -19.38
N VAL A 102 1.53 4.10 -19.31
CA VAL A 102 0.80 3.90 -18.07
C VAL A 102 1.16 2.51 -17.56
N ARG A 103 1.48 2.42 -16.27
CA ARG A 103 1.76 1.15 -15.60
C ARG A 103 0.78 0.94 -14.46
N LEU A 104 0.29 -0.29 -14.33
CA LEU A 104 -0.46 -0.75 -13.16
C LEU A 104 0.40 -1.72 -12.36
N TRP A 105 0.43 -1.52 -11.06
CA TRP A 105 1.19 -2.32 -10.12
C TRP A 105 0.24 -2.97 -9.12
N ASP A 106 0.43 -4.26 -8.85
CA ASP A 106 -0.13 -4.88 -7.67
C ASP A 106 0.69 -4.43 -6.47
N VAL A 107 0.01 -3.88 -5.48
CA VAL A 107 0.54 -3.38 -4.21
C VAL A 107 -0.26 -3.93 -3.03
N ALA A 108 -0.96 -5.06 -3.22
CA ALA A 108 -1.64 -5.78 -2.14
C ALA A 108 -0.66 -6.17 -1.02
N ASP A 109 0.60 -6.44 -1.38
CA ASP A 109 1.75 -6.35 -0.48
C ASP A 109 2.61 -5.14 -0.86
N PRO A 110 2.53 -4.02 -0.09
CA PRO A 110 3.30 -2.81 -0.38
C PRO A 110 4.82 -2.98 -0.31
N HIS A 111 5.31 -4.05 0.32
CA HIS A 111 6.76 -4.35 0.36
C HIS A 111 7.25 -5.07 -0.89
N HIS A 112 6.34 -5.67 -1.66
CA HIS A 112 6.67 -6.39 -2.89
C HIS A 112 5.77 -5.98 -4.07
N PRO A 113 5.82 -4.71 -4.51
CA PRO A 113 5.07 -4.28 -5.68
C PRO A 113 5.53 -5.03 -6.92
N HIS A 114 4.59 -5.44 -7.76
CA HIS A 114 4.91 -6.07 -9.04
C HIS A 114 4.05 -5.52 -10.18
N LEU A 115 4.64 -5.45 -11.37
CA LEU A 115 3.99 -4.90 -12.56
C LEU A 115 2.90 -5.87 -13.04
N LEU A 116 1.66 -5.38 -13.10
CA LEU A 116 0.51 -6.11 -13.64
C LEU A 116 0.33 -5.84 -15.14
N PHE A 117 0.52 -4.59 -15.53
CA PHE A 117 0.17 -4.13 -16.87
C PHE A 117 0.98 -2.91 -17.24
N GLU A 118 1.40 -2.85 -18.50
CA GLU A 118 2.06 -1.70 -19.11
C GLU A 118 1.45 -1.47 -20.48
N GLN A 119 1.14 -0.20 -20.78
CA GLN A 119 0.50 0.14 -22.04
C GLN A 119 0.93 1.54 -22.50
N PRO A 120 1.30 1.67 -23.79
CA PRO A 120 1.44 2.99 -24.41
C PRO A 120 0.16 3.80 -24.25
N SER A 121 0.31 5.02 -23.76
CA SER A 121 -0.77 5.98 -23.61
C SER A 121 -0.37 7.28 -24.26
N HIS A 122 -1.30 7.95 -24.94
CA HIS A 122 -1.13 9.31 -25.49
C HIS A 122 0.07 9.40 -26.45
N ASP A 123 -0.16 9.13 -27.73
CA ASP A 123 0.86 9.00 -28.78
C ASP A 123 1.97 10.07 -28.70
N SER A 124 3.12 9.69 -28.12
CA SER A 124 4.32 10.54 -27.96
C SER A 124 4.21 11.74 -27.01
N THR A 125 3.21 11.76 -26.12
CA THR A 125 3.07 12.82 -25.11
C THR A 125 2.94 12.25 -23.71
N ALA A 126 3.54 12.95 -22.74
CA ALA A 126 3.59 12.49 -21.37
C ALA A 126 2.19 12.38 -20.75
N ALA A 127 1.87 11.20 -20.21
CA ALA A 127 0.69 11.03 -19.37
C ALA A 127 0.93 11.72 -18.02
N LEU A 128 0.15 12.75 -17.71
CA LEU A 128 0.38 13.67 -16.59
C LEU A 128 -0.39 13.28 -15.35
N LEU A 129 -1.70 13.10 -15.49
CA LEU A 129 -2.59 12.79 -14.37
C LEU A 129 -3.30 11.47 -14.61
N VAL A 130 -3.65 10.83 -13.52
CA VAL A 130 -4.38 9.56 -13.51
C VAL A 130 -5.41 9.57 -12.39
N ALA A 131 -6.56 8.96 -12.65
CA ALA A 131 -7.62 8.78 -11.66
C ALA A 131 -8.33 7.44 -11.87
N PHE A 132 -8.53 6.69 -10.79
CA PHE A 132 -9.41 5.54 -10.80
C PHE A 132 -10.87 5.97 -10.67
N GLY A 133 -11.76 5.22 -11.32
CA GLY A 133 -13.18 5.25 -11.01
C GLY A 133 -13.43 4.74 -9.58
N PRO A 134 -14.53 5.17 -8.93
CA PRO A 134 -14.88 4.73 -7.57
C PRO A 134 -15.08 3.21 -7.44
N ASP A 135 -15.33 2.52 -8.55
CA ASP A 135 -15.48 1.08 -8.63
C ASP A 135 -14.15 0.33 -8.83
N GLY A 136 -13.05 1.05 -9.05
CA GLY A 136 -11.73 0.48 -9.36
C GLY A 136 -11.63 -0.18 -10.74
N LYS A 137 -12.70 -0.15 -11.53
CA LYS A 137 -12.79 -0.84 -12.82
C LYS A 137 -12.55 0.07 -14.02
N THR A 138 -12.43 1.37 -13.78
CA THR A 138 -12.12 2.34 -14.81
C THR A 138 -10.91 3.17 -14.40
N LEU A 139 -10.12 3.59 -15.39
CA LEU A 139 -8.99 4.48 -15.20
C LEU A 139 -9.10 5.61 -16.21
N ALA A 140 -8.91 6.85 -15.80
CA ALA A 140 -8.77 7.98 -16.69
C ALA A 140 -7.32 8.45 -16.67
N THR A 141 -6.74 8.73 -17.84
CA THR A 141 -5.41 9.35 -17.95
C THR A 141 -5.49 10.56 -18.87
N THR A 142 -4.73 11.61 -18.55
CA THR A 142 -4.72 12.86 -19.32
C THR A 142 -3.31 13.21 -19.76
N SER A 143 -3.20 13.90 -20.90
CA SER A 143 -1.92 14.32 -21.48
C SER A 143 -2.02 15.70 -22.14
N TYR A 144 -0.88 16.23 -22.56
CA TYR A 144 -0.75 17.44 -23.37
C TYR A 144 -1.31 17.31 -24.80
N ASP A 145 -1.57 16.09 -25.28
CA ASP A 145 -2.21 15.85 -26.59
C ASP A 145 -3.67 16.32 -26.66
N ARG A 146 -4.22 16.82 -25.54
CA ARG A 146 -5.60 17.27 -25.35
C ARG A 146 -6.62 16.13 -25.38
N ILE A 147 -6.15 14.88 -25.27
CA ILE A 147 -6.99 13.69 -25.23
C ILE A 147 -6.99 13.16 -23.79
N ALA A 148 -8.17 12.80 -23.32
CA ALA A 148 -8.32 11.99 -22.12
C ALA A 148 -8.60 10.55 -22.57
N TRP A 149 -7.81 9.60 -22.08
CA TRP A 149 -8.04 8.18 -22.34
C TRP A 149 -8.82 7.60 -21.16
N LEU A 150 -9.84 6.83 -21.46
CA LEU A 150 -10.61 6.07 -20.48
C LEU A 150 -10.36 4.58 -20.74
N TRP A 151 -9.86 3.91 -19.72
CA TRP A 151 -9.51 2.50 -19.75
C TRP A 151 -10.54 1.71 -18.94
N ASP A 152 -10.92 0.55 -19.47
CA ASP A 152 -11.73 -0.42 -18.74
C ASP A 152 -10.84 -1.55 -18.24
N LEU A 153 -10.84 -1.71 -16.92
CA LEU A 153 -10.04 -2.65 -16.17
C LEU A 153 -10.88 -3.84 -15.66
N ASP A 154 -12.19 -3.89 -15.93
CA ASP A 154 -13.04 -5.01 -15.55
C ASP A 154 -12.74 -6.23 -16.45
N PRO A 155 -12.17 -7.33 -15.92
CA PRO A 155 -11.85 -8.51 -16.71
C PRO A 155 -13.09 -9.13 -17.38
N ALA A 156 -14.27 -9.02 -16.76
CA ALA A 156 -15.50 -9.54 -17.34
C ALA A 156 -15.95 -8.71 -18.55
N ASN A 157 -15.79 -7.38 -18.52
CA ASN A 157 -16.05 -6.55 -19.69
C ASN A 157 -15.04 -6.79 -20.79
N LEU A 158 -13.77 -6.90 -20.45
CA LEU A 158 -12.69 -7.18 -21.39
C LEU A 158 -12.91 -8.53 -22.09
N ALA A 159 -13.22 -9.58 -21.34
CA ALA A 159 -13.55 -10.90 -21.89
C ALA A 159 -14.78 -10.83 -22.82
N ARG A 160 -15.86 -10.15 -22.40
CA ARG A 160 -17.06 -9.96 -23.24
C ARG A 160 -16.75 -9.24 -24.55
N ARG A 161 -15.94 -8.17 -24.51
CA ARG A 161 -15.52 -7.47 -25.74
C ARG A 161 -14.64 -8.34 -26.62
N ALA A 162 -13.72 -9.11 -26.05
CA ALA A 162 -12.90 -10.04 -26.82
C ALA A 162 -13.78 -11.10 -27.53
N CYS A 163 -14.84 -11.58 -26.87
CA CYS A 163 -15.78 -12.57 -27.40
C CYS A 163 -16.65 -12.12 -28.58
N THR A 164 -16.77 -10.81 -28.83
CA THR A 164 -17.55 -10.29 -29.98
C THR A 164 -16.82 -10.52 -31.30
N THR A 165 -15.49 -10.60 -31.27
CA THR A 165 -14.66 -10.91 -32.43
C THR A 165 -14.57 -12.43 -32.62
N PRO A 166 -15.08 -13.01 -33.72
CA PRO A 166 -15.11 -14.46 -33.91
C PRO A 166 -13.73 -15.14 -33.85
N THR A 167 -12.68 -14.44 -34.29
CA THR A 167 -11.29 -14.96 -34.31
C THR A 167 -10.68 -15.12 -32.91
N ASN A 168 -11.28 -14.53 -31.88
CA ASN A 168 -10.81 -14.66 -30.50
C ASN A 168 -11.42 -15.88 -29.78
N ARG A 169 -12.29 -16.66 -30.44
CA ARG A 169 -12.94 -17.83 -29.86
C ARG A 169 -12.05 -19.05 -30.03
N ILE A 170 -11.76 -19.75 -28.94
CA ILE A 170 -11.00 -21.00 -28.98
C ILE A 170 -11.81 -22.11 -29.66
N THR A 171 -11.21 -22.77 -30.64
CA THR A 171 -11.81 -23.92 -31.33
C THR A 171 -11.79 -25.18 -30.45
N PRO A 172 -12.64 -26.18 -30.71
CA PRO A 172 -12.59 -27.45 -29.99
C PRO A 172 -11.25 -28.19 -30.11
N ASP A 173 -10.56 -28.05 -31.25
CA ASP A 173 -9.24 -28.65 -31.47
C ASP A 173 -8.16 -27.95 -30.64
N GLU A 174 -8.13 -26.62 -30.64
CA GLU A 174 -7.24 -25.84 -29.77
C GLU A 174 -7.51 -26.12 -28.29
N TRP A 175 -8.79 -26.22 -27.90
CA TRP A 175 -9.14 -26.57 -26.52
C TRP A 175 -8.61 -27.93 -26.13
N ARG A 176 -8.80 -28.97 -26.96
CA ARG A 176 -8.23 -30.31 -26.66
C ARG A 176 -6.71 -30.28 -26.62
N HIS A 177 -6.07 -29.45 -27.43
CA HIS A 177 -4.62 -29.31 -27.43
C HIS A 177 -4.09 -28.72 -26.11
N TYR A 178 -4.67 -27.59 -25.66
CA TYR A 178 -4.21 -26.87 -24.47
C TYR A 178 -4.82 -27.38 -23.15
N LEU A 179 -6.04 -27.93 -23.19
CA LEU A 179 -6.84 -28.32 -22.02
C LEU A 179 -7.28 -29.79 -22.12
N ARG A 180 -6.29 -30.69 -22.24
CA ARG A 180 -6.48 -32.12 -22.50
C ARG A 180 -7.48 -32.83 -21.57
N ASN A 181 -7.57 -32.41 -20.31
CA ASN A 181 -8.40 -33.07 -19.29
C ASN A 181 -9.62 -32.25 -18.87
N VAL A 182 -9.99 -31.22 -19.63
CA VAL A 182 -11.14 -30.37 -19.33
C VAL A 182 -12.18 -30.53 -20.45
N PRO A 183 -13.44 -30.91 -20.13
CA PRO A 183 -14.51 -30.94 -21.13
C PRO A 183 -14.63 -29.60 -21.85
N TYR A 184 -14.86 -29.62 -23.17
CA TYR A 184 -15.02 -28.39 -23.94
C TYR A 184 -16.20 -27.59 -23.40
N ARG A 185 -15.94 -26.33 -23.04
CA ARG A 185 -16.96 -25.35 -22.72
C ARG A 185 -16.58 -24.06 -23.42
N ALA A 186 -17.42 -23.63 -24.36
CA ALA A 186 -17.21 -22.41 -25.11
C ALA A 186 -17.08 -21.22 -24.12
N PRO A 187 -15.92 -20.55 -24.03
CA PRO A 187 -15.71 -19.43 -23.10
C PRO A 187 -16.47 -18.18 -23.55
N CYS A 188 -16.71 -18.12 -24.85
CA CYS A 188 -17.71 -17.38 -25.61
C CYS A 188 -18.44 -18.44 -26.45
#